data_AF-A0A7C3TIV5-F1
#
_entry.id   AF-A0A7C3TIV5-F1
#
_cell.length_a   1.000
_cell.length_b   1.000
_cell.length_c   1.000
_cell.angle_alpha   90.00
_cell.angle_beta   90.00
_cell.angle_gamma   90.00
#
_symmetry.space_group_name_H-M   'P 1'
#
loop_
_entity.id
_entity.type
_entity.pdbx_description
1 polymer ?
#
loop_
_entity_poly.entity_id
_entity_poly.type
_entity_poly.pdbx_seq_one_letter_code
_entity_poly.pdbx_strand_id
1 'polypeptide(L)'
;MKKNYEDKIKLFTAVAGSLSIFSANTAEAQTIVVRDINPDTAVNATHSNYDLDINNDGVVDFYVYKWNGGNYSAFYFSGTAYSSTGTNNNAQTIASHTNFVAELNLGDTTASASVYNGNRYSILVGAKVNVSPPVLWDAFQWPAGATDKYVGVRFGIGSEMHYGWVQLSVASDYSSITIKKVAYESSPGALMKAGATVSANAATVTIDDHANNADASDIRVTITKAADESNILNYRVYVVPVAKITHATLDTLQNMVAGNYQNIAKTGSNTTTMLSSTLKDIYGNAIVEGTPYKVIVESVGNSTTGDALSAPSNSLTLSTIPVTTGVSSQNTMSGKIYSSGSTVYLTDIEKNCKISIVGSTGVEIYKGSVNAGDSNILLSGETS
;
A
#
# COMPACT_ATOMS: atom_id res chain seq x y z
N MET A 1 1.92 -60.87 18.27
CA MET A 1 2.96 -60.03 17.63
C MET A 1 2.39 -58.63 17.45
N LYS A 2 3.02 -57.58 17.99
CA LYS A 2 2.65 -56.18 17.73
C LYS A 2 3.44 -55.69 16.52
N LYS A 3 2.79 -55.13 15.49
CA LYS A 3 3.43 -54.19 14.55
C LYS A 3 2.39 -53.36 13.77
N ASN A 4 2.54 -52.04 13.89
CA ASN A 4 1.99 -50.89 13.18
C ASN A 4 0.68 -51.04 12.38
N TYR A 5 -0.38 -50.42 12.92
CA TYR A 5 -1.52 -49.89 12.16
C TYR A 5 -1.98 -48.49 12.65
N GLU A 6 -1.15 -47.75 13.38
CA GLU A 6 -1.52 -46.40 13.89
C GLU A 6 -0.97 -45.22 13.06
N ASP A 7 -0.03 -45.44 12.13
CA ASP A 7 0.63 -44.37 11.35
C ASP A 7 -0.11 -43.95 10.06
N LYS A 8 -1.44 -44.15 9.95
CA LYS A 8 -2.21 -43.83 8.73
C LYS A 8 -3.49 -43.00 8.90
N ILE A 9 -3.77 -42.45 10.08
CA ILE A 9 -4.94 -41.57 10.30
C ILE A 9 -4.55 -40.31 11.10
N LYS A 10 -3.66 -39.47 10.54
CA LYS A 10 -3.40 -38.09 10.98
C LYS A 10 -2.90 -37.17 9.86
N LEU A 11 -3.74 -36.84 8.88
CA LEU A 11 -3.71 -35.55 8.17
C LEU A 11 -5.00 -35.33 7.36
N PHE A 12 -5.38 -34.07 7.15
CA PHE A 12 -6.56 -33.60 6.40
C PHE A 12 -7.95 -33.86 7.03
N THR A 13 -8.17 -33.31 8.23
CA THR A 13 -9.49 -32.77 8.59
C THR A 13 -9.32 -31.54 9.48
N ALA A 14 -10.15 -30.52 9.26
CA ALA A 14 -10.20 -29.23 9.98
C ALA A 14 -8.97 -28.30 9.88
N VAL A 15 -9.00 -27.40 8.88
CA VAL A 15 -8.69 -25.97 9.13
C VAL A 15 -9.94 -25.19 8.74
N ALA A 16 -10.86 -25.09 9.69
CA ALA A 16 -11.91 -24.08 9.70
C ALA A 16 -11.74 -23.28 11.00
N GLY A 17 -11.81 -21.95 10.90
CA GLY A 17 -12.03 -21.01 12.00
C GLY A 17 -11.30 -21.26 13.33
N SER A 18 -10.10 -20.69 13.47
CA SER A 18 -9.55 -20.35 14.79
C SER A 18 -8.93 -18.94 14.78
N LEU A 19 -9.78 -17.90 14.87
CA LEU A 19 -9.32 -16.59 15.33
C LEU A 19 -8.97 -16.70 16.82
N SER A 20 -7.70 -16.97 17.13
CA SER A 20 -7.17 -16.81 18.47
C SER A 20 -6.83 -15.34 18.72
N ILE A 21 -7.72 -14.63 19.42
CA ILE A 21 -7.42 -13.30 19.95
C ILE A 21 -6.40 -13.46 21.08
N PHE A 22 -5.13 -13.22 20.78
CA PHE A 22 -4.08 -12.95 21.78
C PHE A 22 -3.29 -11.71 21.37
N SER A 23 -3.24 -10.75 22.27
CA SER A 23 -2.59 -9.45 22.07
C SER A 23 -1.09 -9.51 22.35
N ALA A 24 -0.27 -9.55 21.29
CA ALA A 24 1.11 -9.04 21.27
C ALA A 24 1.67 -9.11 19.84
N ASN A 25 2.11 -7.97 19.27
CA ASN A 25 2.92 -7.81 18.05
C ASN A 25 3.23 -9.08 17.23
N THR A 26 2.31 -9.47 16.32
CA THR A 26 2.55 -10.53 15.33
C THR A 26 2.42 -9.97 13.92
N ALA A 27 3.40 -10.32 13.08
CA ALA A 27 3.55 -9.90 11.69
C ALA A 27 2.25 -9.79 10.87
N GLU A 28 2.03 -8.60 10.31
CA GLU A 28 1.71 -8.40 8.89
C GLU A 28 0.96 -9.57 8.23
N ALA A 29 -0.36 -9.65 8.45
CA ALA A 29 -1.17 -10.69 7.85
C ALA A 29 -1.17 -10.56 6.32
N GLN A 30 -0.97 -11.67 5.60
CA GLN A 30 -1.27 -11.71 4.18
C GLN A 30 -2.77 -11.45 3.99
N THR A 31 -3.10 -10.40 3.25
CA THR A 31 -4.46 -9.94 3.03
C THR A 31 -5.06 -10.50 1.74
N ILE A 32 -4.22 -10.96 0.81
CA ILE A 32 -4.65 -11.61 -0.43
C ILE A 32 -5.00 -13.08 -0.18
N VAL A 33 -6.22 -13.47 -0.54
CA VAL A 33 -6.73 -14.85 -0.51
C VAL A 33 -6.72 -15.41 -1.93
N VAL A 34 -6.09 -16.57 -2.14
CA VAL A 34 -5.94 -17.22 -3.46
C VAL A 34 -6.57 -18.60 -3.45
N ARG A 35 -7.28 -18.97 -4.52
CA ARG A 35 -7.88 -20.30 -4.70
C ARG A 35 -7.64 -20.83 -6.11
N ASP A 36 -7.00 -22.00 -6.19
CA ASP A 36 -6.77 -22.75 -7.43
C ASP A 36 -8.05 -23.52 -7.82
N ILE A 37 -8.42 -23.52 -9.09
CA ILE A 37 -9.57 -24.28 -9.62
C ILE A 37 -9.02 -25.57 -10.22
N ASN A 38 -9.01 -26.63 -9.42
CA ASN A 38 -8.41 -27.91 -9.81
C ASN A 38 -9.47 -29.03 -9.90
N PRO A 39 -9.69 -29.65 -11.07
CA PRO A 39 -9.06 -29.34 -12.35
C PRO A 39 -9.55 -28.03 -12.98
N ASP A 40 -8.68 -27.42 -13.79
CA ASP A 40 -9.00 -26.29 -14.69
C ASP A 40 -10.34 -26.56 -15.40
N THR A 41 -11.30 -25.64 -15.28
CA THR A 41 -12.68 -25.88 -15.75
C THR A 41 -12.95 -25.19 -17.08
N ALA A 42 -13.18 -25.98 -18.13
CA ALA A 42 -13.39 -25.51 -19.51
C ALA A 42 -14.87 -25.30 -19.85
N VAL A 43 -15.40 -24.09 -19.65
CA VAL A 43 -16.76 -23.69 -20.03
C VAL A 43 -16.90 -23.71 -21.56
N ASN A 44 -17.90 -24.42 -22.08
CA ASN A 44 -18.13 -24.61 -23.51
C ASN A 44 -19.62 -24.80 -23.83
N ALA A 45 -19.97 -25.19 -25.06
CA ALA A 45 -21.36 -25.34 -25.51
C ALA A 45 -22.19 -26.44 -24.81
N THR A 46 -21.57 -27.38 -24.10
CA THR A 46 -22.27 -28.45 -23.35
C THR A 46 -22.31 -28.19 -21.86
N HIS A 47 -21.67 -27.13 -21.37
CA HIS A 47 -21.74 -26.73 -19.97
C HIS A 47 -23.03 -25.94 -19.72
N SER A 48 -23.71 -26.26 -18.63
CA SER A 48 -24.56 -25.29 -17.92
C SER A 48 -23.69 -24.11 -17.45
N ASN A 49 -24.32 -23.04 -16.94
CA ASN A 49 -23.56 -21.93 -16.34
C ASN A 49 -22.53 -22.47 -15.34
N TYR A 50 -21.29 -21.96 -15.46
CA TYR A 50 -20.28 -22.16 -14.44
C TYR A 50 -20.47 -21.08 -13.37
N ASP A 51 -20.94 -21.55 -12.23
CA ASP A 51 -21.25 -20.75 -11.06
C ASP A 51 -19.97 -20.56 -10.23
N LEU A 52 -19.42 -19.35 -10.26
CA LEU A 52 -18.20 -18.97 -9.56
C LEU A 52 -18.54 -18.22 -8.27
N ASP A 53 -18.47 -18.94 -7.16
CA ASP A 53 -18.29 -18.43 -5.80
C ASP A 53 -16.78 -18.13 -5.60
N ILE A 54 -16.38 -16.87 -5.42
CA ILE A 54 -14.96 -16.49 -5.40
C ILE A 54 -14.33 -16.61 -4.01
N ASN A 55 -15.09 -16.29 -2.96
CA ASN A 55 -14.64 -16.32 -1.55
C ASN A 55 -14.89 -17.68 -0.86
N ASN A 56 -15.60 -18.58 -1.51
CA ASN A 56 -16.02 -19.90 -1.05
C ASN A 56 -16.97 -19.83 0.18
N ASP A 57 -17.89 -18.86 0.21
CA ASP A 57 -18.89 -18.71 1.29
C ASP A 57 -20.22 -19.46 1.06
N GLY A 58 -20.41 -20.03 -0.13
CA GLY A 58 -21.62 -20.75 -0.55
C GLY A 58 -22.61 -19.91 -1.36
N VAL A 59 -22.33 -18.62 -1.59
CA VAL A 59 -23.06 -17.73 -2.49
C VAL A 59 -22.29 -17.58 -3.80
N VAL A 60 -22.97 -17.69 -4.92
CA VAL A 60 -22.37 -17.48 -6.25
C VAL A 60 -22.17 -15.99 -6.49
N ASP A 61 -20.97 -15.57 -6.91
CA ASP A 61 -20.68 -14.17 -7.27
C ASP A 61 -20.81 -13.92 -8.78
N PHE A 62 -20.30 -14.85 -9.59
CA PHE A 62 -20.21 -14.69 -11.05
C PHE A 62 -20.74 -15.91 -11.80
N TYR A 63 -21.31 -15.66 -12.97
CA TYR A 63 -21.72 -16.66 -13.94
C TYR A 63 -20.87 -16.58 -15.19
N VAL A 64 -20.31 -17.71 -15.59
CA VAL A 64 -19.57 -17.87 -16.84
C VAL A 64 -20.29 -18.87 -17.72
N TYR A 65 -20.75 -18.46 -18.91
CA TYR A 65 -21.55 -19.33 -19.78
C TYR A 65 -21.39 -19.04 -21.27
N LYS A 66 -21.69 -20.04 -22.09
CA LYS A 66 -21.72 -19.92 -23.56
C LYS A 66 -23.16 -19.79 -24.06
N TRP A 67 -23.41 -18.76 -24.87
CA TRP A 67 -24.62 -18.64 -25.68
C TRP A 67 -24.33 -19.03 -27.13
N ASN A 68 -25.31 -19.65 -27.80
CA ASN A 68 -25.25 -19.95 -29.23
C ASN A 68 -26.58 -19.52 -29.88
N GLY A 69 -26.50 -18.83 -31.02
CA GLY A 69 -27.66 -18.30 -31.74
C GLY A 69 -27.44 -18.33 -33.25
N GLY A 70 -27.92 -19.37 -33.92
CA GLY A 70 -27.75 -19.56 -35.36
C GLY A 70 -26.27 -19.64 -35.74
N ASN A 71 -25.78 -18.61 -36.43
CA ASN A 71 -24.39 -18.53 -36.91
C ASN A 71 -23.41 -17.90 -35.91
N TYR A 72 -23.90 -17.51 -34.72
CA TYR A 72 -23.16 -16.74 -33.73
C TYR A 72 -23.03 -17.50 -32.41
N SER A 73 -21.96 -17.24 -31.67
CA SER A 73 -21.83 -17.65 -30.27
C SER A 73 -21.10 -16.59 -29.44
N ALA A 74 -21.30 -16.60 -28.13
CA ALA A 74 -20.59 -15.71 -27.21
C ALA A 74 -20.34 -16.38 -25.85
N PHE A 75 -19.26 -15.97 -25.21
CA PHE A 75 -18.99 -16.20 -23.80
C PHE A 75 -19.30 -14.95 -23.01
N TYR A 76 -20.09 -15.13 -21.96
CA TYR A 76 -20.37 -14.11 -20.96
C TYR A 76 -19.59 -14.42 -19.69
N PHE A 77 -19.06 -13.38 -19.06
CA PHE A 77 -18.53 -13.42 -17.70
C PHE A 77 -19.23 -12.29 -16.95
N SER A 78 -20.32 -12.62 -16.26
CA SER A 78 -21.22 -11.62 -15.66
C SER A 78 -21.30 -11.85 -14.15
N GLY A 79 -21.32 -10.78 -13.36
CA GLY A 79 -21.70 -10.90 -11.95
C GLY A 79 -23.19 -11.24 -11.80
N THR A 80 -23.61 -11.57 -10.59
CA THR A 80 -25.02 -11.84 -10.18
C THR A 80 -25.97 -10.64 -10.28
N ALA A 81 -25.68 -9.67 -11.16
CA ALA A 81 -26.44 -8.44 -11.28
C ALA A 81 -27.92 -8.70 -11.63
N TYR A 82 -28.80 -8.12 -10.80
CA TYR A 82 -30.24 -8.02 -11.01
C TYR A 82 -31.03 -9.34 -10.94
N SER A 83 -31.82 -9.52 -9.87
CA SER A 83 -33.13 -10.19 -9.98
C SER A 83 -34.19 -9.16 -10.38
N SER A 84 -35.37 -9.60 -10.84
CA SER A 84 -36.51 -8.68 -11.08
C SER A 84 -37.19 -8.20 -9.78
N THR A 85 -36.60 -8.44 -8.60
CA THR A 85 -37.21 -8.18 -7.28
C THR A 85 -36.41 -7.22 -6.40
N GLY A 86 -35.38 -6.54 -6.93
CA GLY A 86 -34.85 -5.32 -6.31
C GLY A 86 -33.66 -5.47 -5.35
N THR A 87 -32.81 -6.48 -5.56
CA THR A 87 -31.45 -6.61 -4.98
C THR A 87 -30.53 -7.31 -6.02
N ASN A 88 -29.19 -7.19 -5.99
CA ASN A 88 -28.31 -6.18 -5.39
C ASN A 88 -27.14 -5.89 -6.38
N ASN A 89 -26.30 -4.89 -6.10
CA ASN A 89 -25.21 -4.45 -7.00
C ASN A 89 -23.80 -4.98 -6.62
N ASN A 90 -23.70 -6.18 -6.05
CA ASN A 90 -22.45 -6.61 -5.40
C ASN A 90 -21.38 -7.08 -6.40
N ALA A 91 -21.66 -8.04 -7.29
CA ALA A 91 -20.65 -8.62 -8.19
C ALA A 91 -20.61 -7.97 -9.58
N GLN A 92 -19.42 -7.51 -10.03
CA GLN A 92 -19.20 -6.82 -11.31
C GLN A 92 -17.79 -7.06 -11.86
N THR A 93 -17.64 -7.06 -13.19
CA THR A 93 -16.36 -7.12 -13.91
C THR A 93 -15.90 -5.74 -14.36
N ILE A 94 -14.58 -5.51 -14.45
CA ILE A 94 -14.03 -4.36 -15.18
C ILE A 94 -14.39 -4.50 -16.67
N ALA A 95 -14.79 -3.40 -17.30
CA ALA A 95 -15.14 -3.38 -18.71
C ALA A 95 -14.14 -2.58 -19.55
N SER A 96 -13.84 -3.06 -20.76
CA SER A 96 -13.07 -2.34 -21.79
C SER A 96 -13.94 -1.38 -22.61
N HIS A 97 -15.24 -1.68 -22.68
CA HIS A 97 -16.27 -0.84 -23.27
C HIS A 97 -17.63 -1.16 -22.63
N THR A 98 -18.68 -0.40 -22.99
CA THR A 98 -20.05 -0.44 -22.43
C THR A 98 -20.57 -1.82 -21.96
N ASN A 99 -20.27 -2.91 -22.68
CA ASN A 99 -20.58 -4.27 -22.24
C ASN A 99 -19.52 -5.35 -22.50
N PHE A 100 -18.26 -4.97 -22.74
CA PHE A 100 -17.18 -5.93 -22.96
C PHE A 100 -16.26 -6.06 -21.74
N VAL A 101 -15.95 -7.29 -21.32
CA VAL A 101 -15.07 -7.60 -20.19
C VAL A 101 -13.64 -7.24 -20.55
N ALA A 102 -12.98 -6.42 -19.73
CA ALA A 102 -11.59 -6.06 -19.96
C ALA A 102 -10.66 -7.27 -19.87
N GLU A 103 -9.73 -7.39 -20.82
CA GLU A 103 -8.57 -8.27 -20.69
C GLU A 103 -7.50 -7.54 -19.90
N LEU A 104 -7.06 -8.11 -18.78
CA LEU A 104 -5.95 -7.62 -17.98
C LEU A 104 -4.72 -8.52 -18.13
N ASN A 105 -3.56 -7.89 -18.16
CA ASN A 105 -2.25 -8.51 -18.08
C ASN A 105 -1.80 -8.65 -16.62
N LEU A 106 -0.75 -9.43 -16.39
CA LEU A 106 -0.10 -9.54 -15.09
C LEU A 106 0.38 -8.15 -14.62
N GLY A 107 -0.11 -7.70 -13.48
CA GLY A 107 0.22 -6.42 -12.87
C GLY A 107 -0.64 -5.23 -13.25
N ASP A 108 -1.60 -5.38 -14.17
CA ASP A 108 -2.60 -4.33 -14.42
C ASP A 108 -3.46 -4.16 -13.15
N THR A 109 -3.71 -2.91 -12.73
CA THR A 109 -4.51 -2.64 -11.52
C THR A 109 -5.97 -3.05 -11.74
N THR A 110 -6.60 -3.67 -10.75
CA THR A 110 -8.02 -4.02 -10.77
C THR A 110 -8.94 -2.80 -10.53
N ALA A 111 -8.48 -1.59 -10.88
CA ALA A 111 -9.20 -0.34 -10.65
C ALA A 111 -8.87 0.72 -11.71
N SER A 112 -9.93 1.38 -12.19
CA SER A 112 -9.94 2.57 -13.06
C SER A 112 -9.21 2.41 -14.41
N ALA A 113 -9.95 2.24 -15.52
CA ALA A 113 -10.70 3.38 -16.04
C ALA A 113 -12.09 3.03 -16.60
N SER A 114 -13.13 3.59 -15.95
CA SER A 114 -14.53 3.70 -16.44
C SER A 114 -15.33 2.40 -16.67
N VAL A 115 -16.48 2.32 -15.98
CA VAL A 115 -17.54 1.31 -16.13
C VAL A 115 -17.17 -0.10 -15.66
N TYR A 116 -17.23 -0.33 -14.34
CA TYR A 116 -17.70 -1.64 -13.86
C TYR A 116 -19.13 -1.83 -14.36
N ASN A 117 -19.37 -2.89 -15.12
CA ASN A 117 -20.69 -3.07 -15.73
C ASN A 117 -21.66 -3.78 -14.79
N GLY A 118 -22.80 -3.14 -14.51
CA GLY A 118 -23.92 -3.74 -13.79
C GLY A 118 -24.90 -4.52 -14.67
N ASN A 119 -24.61 -4.71 -15.96
CA ASN A 119 -25.45 -5.51 -16.85
C ASN A 119 -25.28 -7.02 -16.59
N ARG A 120 -26.40 -7.75 -16.66
CA ARG A 120 -26.50 -9.23 -16.68
C ARG A 120 -25.70 -9.95 -17.78
N TYR A 121 -25.08 -9.20 -18.68
CA TYR A 121 -24.61 -9.66 -19.99
C TYR A 121 -23.26 -9.01 -20.36
N SER A 122 -22.29 -9.06 -19.47
CA SER A 122 -20.90 -8.70 -19.77
C SER A 122 -20.27 -9.76 -20.70
N ILE A 123 -19.94 -9.34 -21.92
CA ILE A 123 -19.42 -10.21 -23.00
C ILE A 123 -17.89 -10.28 -22.88
N LEU A 124 -17.33 -11.48 -22.77
CA LEU A 124 -15.88 -11.69 -22.83
C LEU A 124 -15.42 -11.88 -24.29
N VAL A 125 -16.12 -12.73 -25.04
CA VAL A 125 -15.95 -12.93 -26.49
C VAL A 125 -17.31 -13.16 -27.13
N GLY A 126 -17.48 -12.71 -28.37
CA GLY A 126 -18.65 -12.99 -29.21
C GLY A 126 -18.24 -12.98 -30.67
N ALA A 127 -18.58 -14.03 -31.40
CA ALA A 127 -18.12 -14.24 -32.77
C ALA A 127 -19.21 -14.84 -33.66
N LYS A 128 -19.11 -14.58 -34.97
CA LYS A 128 -19.71 -15.40 -36.02
C LYS A 128 -18.81 -16.61 -36.25
N VAL A 129 -19.33 -17.80 -35.95
CA VAL A 129 -18.53 -19.05 -35.84
C VAL A 129 -18.71 -20.02 -37.00
N ASN A 130 -19.64 -19.76 -37.92
CA ASN A 130 -19.84 -20.58 -39.12
C ASN A 130 -18.92 -20.20 -40.30
N VAL A 131 -17.82 -19.50 -40.02
CA VAL A 131 -16.81 -19.01 -40.98
C VAL A 131 -15.41 -19.29 -40.44
N SER A 132 -14.43 -19.45 -41.33
CA SER A 132 -13.04 -19.73 -40.95
C SER A 132 -12.11 -18.65 -41.53
N PRO A 133 -11.39 -17.87 -40.69
CA PRO A 133 -11.49 -17.84 -39.22
C PRO A 133 -12.83 -17.24 -38.74
N PRO A 134 -13.23 -17.49 -37.48
CA PRO A 134 -14.37 -16.82 -36.85
C PRO A 134 -14.20 -15.29 -36.86
N VAL A 135 -15.30 -14.55 -37.04
CA VAL A 135 -15.29 -13.08 -37.09
C VAL A 135 -15.88 -12.52 -35.80
N LEU A 136 -15.09 -11.75 -35.05
CA LEU A 136 -15.50 -11.07 -33.83
C LEU A 136 -16.62 -10.04 -34.09
N TRP A 137 -17.42 -9.76 -33.07
CA TRP A 137 -18.48 -8.74 -33.12
C TRP A 137 -17.91 -7.31 -32.99
N ASP A 138 -16.85 -7.13 -32.20
CA ASP A 138 -16.23 -5.84 -31.91
C ASP A 138 -14.73 -5.99 -31.59
N ALA A 139 -13.97 -4.90 -31.64
CA ALA A 139 -12.54 -4.86 -31.37
C ALA A 139 -12.18 -4.92 -29.88
N PHE A 140 -13.14 -4.71 -28.98
CA PHE A 140 -12.93 -4.70 -27.51
C PHE A 140 -12.99 -6.09 -26.85
N GLN A 141 -13.07 -7.16 -27.65
CA GLN A 141 -13.23 -8.54 -27.22
C GLN A 141 -11.88 -9.26 -27.07
N TRP A 142 -11.81 -10.28 -26.22
CA TRP A 142 -10.56 -11.02 -26.00
C TRP A 142 -10.13 -11.76 -27.28
N PRO A 143 -8.82 -11.79 -27.62
CA PRO A 143 -8.31 -12.44 -28.82
C PRO A 143 -8.28 -13.97 -28.70
N ALA A 144 -8.34 -14.63 -29.86
CA ALA A 144 -8.16 -16.07 -29.98
C ALA A 144 -6.84 -16.52 -29.34
N GLY A 145 -6.91 -17.53 -28.46
CA GLY A 145 -5.72 -18.10 -27.81
C GLY A 145 -5.17 -17.28 -26.64
N ALA A 146 -5.86 -16.23 -26.19
CA ALA A 146 -5.51 -15.51 -24.96
C ALA A 146 -5.28 -16.51 -23.82
N THR A 147 -4.08 -16.52 -23.25
CA THR A 147 -3.65 -17.54 -22.29
C THR A 147 -3.17 -16.88 -21.00
N ASP A 148 -3.65 -17.40 -19.86
CA ASP A 148 -3.28 -16.95 -18.51
C ASP A 148 -3.48 -15.45 -18.28
N LYS A 149 -4.54 -14.90 -18.89
CA LYS A 149 -5.00 -13.52 -18.74
C LYS A 149 -6.02 -13.41 -17.60
N TYR A 150 -6.28 -12.17 -17.18
CA TYR A 150 -7.06 -11.89 -15.99
C TYR A 150 -8.33 -11.09 -16.30
N VAL A 151 -9.42 -11.44 -15.65
CA VAL A 151 -10.61 -10.59 -15.49
C VAL A 151 -10.50 -9.89 -14.14
N GLY A 152 -10.49 -8.56 -14.12
CA GLY A 152 -10.62 -7.80 -12.88
C GLY A 152 -12.06 -7.82 -12.38
N VAL A 153 -12.26 -8.13 -11.11
CA VAL A 153 -13.59 -8.26 -10.49
C VAL A 153 -13.71 -7.41 -9.23
N ARG A 154 -14.95 -7.02 -8.91
CA ARG A 154 -15.36 -6.60 -7.58
C ARG A 154 -16.62 -7.34 -7.16
N PHE A 155 -16.72 -7.71 -5.90
CA PHE A 155 -17.84 -8.46 -5.33
C PHE A 155 -18.05 -8.05 -3.87
N GLY A 156 -19.16 -8.46 -3.26
CA GLY A 156 -19.52 -7.99 -1.91
C GLY A 156 -19.52 -9.12 -0.90
N ILE A 157 -18.77 -8.97 0.20
CA ILE A 157 -18.77 -9.88 1.35
C ILE A 157 -19.53 -9.19 2.49
N GLY A 158 -20.78 -9.61 2.72
CA GLY A 158 -21.69 -8.89 3.61
C GLY A 158 -22.04 -7.50 3.05
N SER A 159 -21.71 -6.43 3.78
CA SER A 159 -21.83 -5.03 3.33
C SER A 159 -20.61 -4.51 2.58
N GLU A 160 -19.47 -5.18 2.70
CA GLU A 160 -18.18 -4.67 2.26
C GLU A 160 -17.86 -5.09 0.83
N MET A 161 -17.27 -4.18 0.06
CA MET A 161 -16.84 -4.44 -1.31
C MET A 161 -15.39 -4.90 -1.33
N HIS A 162 -15.10 -5.96 -2.08
CA HIS A 162 -13.77 -6.53 -2.24
C HIS A 162 -13.38 -6.56 -3.72
N TYR A 163 -12.09 -6.38 -3.99
CA TYR A 163 -11.52 -6.44 -5.35
C TYR A 163 -10.68 -7.70 -5.53
N GLY A 164 -10.65 -8.22 -6.75
CA GLY A 164 -9.95 -9.45 -7.06
C GLY A 164 -9.70 -9.63 -8.55
N TRP A 165 -9.17 -10.81 -8.89
CA TRP A 165 -8.97 -11.23 -10.27
C TRP A 165 -9.35 -12.70 -10.47
N VAL A 166 -9.73 -13.02 -11.71
CA VAL A 166 -9.98 -14.39 -12.17
C VAL A 166 -9.08 -14.68 -13.36
N GLN A 167 -8.22 -15.69 -13.25
CA GLN A 167 -7.31 -16.13 -14.30
C GLN A 167 -8.00 -17.14 -15.21
N LEU A 168 -7.96 -16.89 -16.52
CA LEU A 168 -8.54 -17.76 -17.52
C LEU A 168 -7.80 -17.75 -18.86
N SER A 169 -8.09 -18.75 -19.68
CA SER A 169 -7.67 -18.85 -21.09
C SER A 169 -8.87 -18.88 -22.03
N VAL A 170 -8.71 -18.40 -23.26
CA VAL A 170 -9.67 -18.48 -24.37
C VAL A 170 -9.10 -19.41 -25.44
N ALA A 171 -9.87 -20.39 -25.89
CA ALA A 171 -9.44 -21.30 -26.96
C ALA A 171 -9.20 -20.54 -28.29
N SER A 172 -8.23 -20.99 -29.09
CA SER A 172 -7.86 -20.34 -30.37
C SER A 172 -8.95 -20.42 -31.45
N ASP A 173 -9.95 -21.28 -31.27
CA ASP A 173 -11.13 -21.44 -32.12
C ASP A 173 -12.41 -20.85 -31.49
N TYR A 174 -12.30 -20.23 -30.31
CA TYR A 174 -13.42 -19.80 -29.47
C TYR A 174 -14.43 -20.92 -29.13
N SER A 175 -13.97 -22.18 -29.06
CA SER A 175 -14.82 -23.31 -28.64
C SER A 175 -15.12 -23.31 -27.14
N SER A 176 -14.13 -22.98 -26.31
CA SER A 176 -14.19 -22.91 -24.85
C SER A 176 -13.47 -21.69 -24.26
N ILE A 177 -13.75 -21.42 -22.98
CA ILE A 177 -12.90 -20.65 -22.08
C ILE A 177 -12.60 -21.49 -20.83
N THR A 178 -11.38 -21.41 -20.30
CA THR A 178 -10.92 -22.26 -19.20
C THR A 178 -10.60 -21.42 -17.98
N ILE A 179 -11.37 -21.58 -16.91
CA ILE A 179 -11.16 -20.92 -15.61
C ILE A 179 -10.14 -21.73 -14.79
N LYS A 180 -9.12 -21.06 -14.23
CA LYS A 180 -7.97 -21.72 -13.60
C LYS A 180 -7.73 -21.34 -12.15
N LYS A 181 -7.87 -20.07 -11.82
CA LYS A 181 -7.50 -19.54 -10.50
C LYS A 181 -8.25 -18.25 -10.22
N VAL A 182 -8.51 -18.00 -8.94
CA VAL A 182 -9.06 -16.74 -8.45
C VAL A 182 -8.25 -16.23 -7.28
N ALA A 183 -8.25 -14.92 -7.09
CA ALA A 183 -7.82 -14.32 -5.84
C ALA A 183 -8.59 -13.02 -5.56
N TYR A 184 -8.64 -12.64 -4.29
CA TYR A 184 -9.19 -11.36 -3.86
C TYR A 184 -8.43 -10.78 -2.67
N GLU A 185 -8.55 -9.47 -2.51
CA GLU A 185 -8.03 -8.72 -1.38
C GLU A 185 -9.08 -8.71 -0.25
N SER A 186 -8.76 -9.30 0.90
CA SER A 186 -9.67 -9.46 2.04
C SER A 186 -9.84 -8.17 2.88
N SER A 187 -9.04 -7.15 2.62
CA SER A 187 -9.26 -5.79 3.13
C SER A 187 -10.37 -5.12 2.32
N PRO A 188 -11.47 -4.65 2.95
CA PRO A 188 -12.54 -3.92 2.27
C PRO A 188 -12.01 -2.72 1.45
N GLY A 189 -12.56 -2.57 0.24
CA GLY A 189 -12.31 -1.51 -0.73
C GLY A 189 -10.90 -1.49 -1.36
N ALA A 190 -9.95 -2.23 -0.78
CA ALA A 190 -8.55 -2.18 -1.20
C ALA A 190 -8.36 -2.75 -2.61
N LEU A 191 -7.57 -2.04 -3.41
CA LEU A 191 -7.30 -2.34 -4.80
C LEU A 191 -6.21 -3.41 -4.92
N MET A 192 -6.28 -4.19 -5.99
CA MET A 192 -5.40 -5.32 -6.23
C MET A 192 -4.70 -5.18 -7.58
N LYS A 193 -3.59 -5.89 -7.78
CA LYS A 193 -2.93 -6.03 -9.08
C LYS A 193 -3.28 -7.40 -9.66
N ALA A 194 -3.63 -7.46 -10.94
CA ALA A 194 -4.01 -8.70 -11.61
C ALA A 194 -2.87 -9.74 -11.54
N GLY A 195 -3.17 -10.94 -11.05
CA GLY A 195 -2.20 -12.01 -10.82
C GLY A 195 -1.38 -11.88 -9.54
N ALA A 196 -1.60 -10.88 -8.69
CA ALA A 196 -0.97 -10.84 -7.37
C ALA A 196 -1.50 -11.97 -6.47
N THR A 197 -0.60 -12.69 -5.79
CA THR A 197 -0.93 -13.86 -4.95
C THR A 197 -0.51 -13.71 -3.50
N VAL A 198 0.25 -12.67 -3.17
CA VAL A 198 0.74 -12.35 -1.82
C VAL A 198 0.77 -10.83 -1.64
N SER A 199 0.51 -10.36 -0.43
CA SER A 199 0.72 -8.96 -0.04
C SER A 199 2.20 -8.71 0.27
N ALA A 200 2.65 -7.46 0.17
CA ALA A 200 3.97 -7.07 0.64
C ALA A 200 4.07 -7.27 2.17
N ASN A 201 5.29 -7.34 2.71
CA ASN A 201 5.48 -7.11 4.14
C ASN A 201 5.41 -5.59 4.40
N ALA A 202 4.62 -5.11 5.37
CA ALA A 202 4.79 -3.71 5.76
C ALA A 202 6.07 -3.49 6.55
N ALA A 203 6.54 -2.24 6.47
CA ALA A 203 7.51 -1.67 7.38
C ALA A 203 6.88 -1.33 8.74
N THR A 204 7.69 -0.93 9.73
CA THR A 204 7.18 -0.23 10.92
C THR A 204 7.71 1.20 10.96
N VAL A 205 6.95 2.11 11.59
CA VAL A 205 7.23 3.55 11.53
C VAL A 205 7.18 4.21 12.90
N THR A 206 8.14 5.09 13.17
CA THR A 206 8.14 6.02 14.29
C THR A 206 8.37 7.44 13.79
N ILE A 207 7.93 8.42 14.57
CA ILE A 207 8.03 9.84 14.24
C ILE A 207 8.49 10.68 15.44
N ASP A 208 9.21 11.76 15.17
CA ASP A 208 9.59 12.75 16.17
C ASP A 208 9.57 14.17 15.59
N ASP A 209 9.41 15.16 16.47
CA ASP A 209 9.43 16.58 16.14
C ASP A 209 10.89 17.07 16.12
N HIS A 210 11.31 17.67 15.00
CA HIS A 210 12.73 17.95 14.72
C HIS A 210 13.02 19.36 14.16
N ALA A 211 11.99 20.18 13.92
CA ALA A 211 12.16 21.57 13.49
C ALA A 211 11.04 22.48 14.04
N ASN A 212 11.04 23.76 13.63
CA ASN A 212 10.18 24.82 14.17
C ASN A 212 9.50 25.65 13.05
N ASN A 213 9.16 25.01 11.94
CA ASN A 213 8.53 25.66 10.78
C ASN A 213 6.99 25.77 10.93
N ALA A 214 6.43 25.11 11.95
CA ALA A 214 4.99 24.96 12.21
C ALA A 214 4.23 24.26 11.06
N ASP A 215 4.92 23.39 10.32
CA ASP A 215 4.40 22.66 9.17
C ASP A 215 4.89 21.20 9.15
N ALA A 216 4.51 20.45 8.10
CA ALA A 216 4.85 19.04 7.96
C ALA A 216 6.37 18.75 8.02
N SER A 217 7.23 19.69 7.63
CA SER A 217 8.68 19.53 7.64
C SER A 217 9.32 19.50 9.03
N ASP A 218 8.53 19.73 10.08
CA ASP A 218 8.95 19.48 11.47
C ASP A 218 8.94 17.98 11.81
N ILE A 219 8.15 17.18 11.08
CA ILE A 219 8.06 15.73 11.30
C ILE A 219 9.25 15.02 10.66
N ARG A 220 10.09 14.43 11.51
CA ARG A 220 11.04 13.40 11.12
C ARG A 220 10.37 12.03 11.18
N VAL A 221 10.50 11.26 10.11
CA VAL A 221 9.96 9.90 10.00
C VAL A 221 11.10 8.89 9.93
N THR A 222 11.03 7.86 10.77
CA THR A 222 11.94 6.71 10.72
C THR A 222 11.17 5.46 10.36
N ILE A 223 11.49 4.89 9.20
CA ILE A 223 10.94 3.64 8.68
C ILE A 223 11.93 2.52 8.99
N THR A 224 11.52 1.57 9.83
CA THR A 224 12.22 0.29 9.95
C THR A 224 11.77 -0.58 8.79
N LYS A 225 12.73 -1.04 7.97
CA LYS A 225 12.41 -1.72 6.71
C LYS A 225 11.48 -2.93 6.92
N ALA A 226 10.67 -3.22 5.91
CA ALA A 226 9.96 -4.49 5.82
C ALA A 226 10.93 -5.69 5.90
N ALA A 227 10.45 -6.85 6.38
CA ALA A 227 11.27 -8.05 6.52
C ALA A 227 11.97 -8.41 5.20
N ASP A 228 11.18 -8.51 4.12
CA ASP A 228 11.64 -8.56 2.74
C ASP A 228 11.19 -7.31 1.97
N GLU A 229 12.11 -6.73 1.19
CA GLU A 229 11.85 -5.61 0.27
C GLU A 229 11.97 -6.02 -1.20
N SER A 230 12.19 -7.30 -1.52
CA SER A 230 12.30 -7.79 -2.90
C SER A 230 11.04 -7.49 -3.72
N ASN A 231 9.88 -7.61 -3.06
CA ASN A 231 8.56 -7.43 -3.65
C ASN A 231 7.94 -6.03 -3.45
N ILE A 232 8.70 -5.08 -2.88
CA ILE A 232 8.28 -3.69 -2.69
C ILE A 232 8.87 -2.82 -3.82
N LEU A 233 8.12 -1.83 -4.31
CA LEU A 233 8.61 -0.79 -5.21
C LEU A 233 9.18 0.40 -4.42
N ASN A 234 8.36 0.96 -3.54
CA ASN A 234 8.68 2.08 -2.67
C ASN A 234 7.74 2.07 -1.46
N TYR A 235 8.03 2.94 -0.49
CA TYR A 235 7.11 3.27 0.59
C TYR A 235 6.30 4.53 0.23
N ARG A 236 5.05 4.62 0.67
CA ARG A 236 4.31 5.89 0.76
C ARG A 236 4.04 6.22 2.22
N VAL A 237 4.33 7.46 2.60
CA VAL A 237 4.15 7.96 3.97
C VAL A 237 2.93 8.87 4.01
N TYR A 238 1.99 8.55 4.89
CA TYR A 238 0.73 9.28 5.07
C TYR A 238 0.65 9.86 6.48
N VAL A 239 0.26 11.12 6.60
CA VAL A 239 0.03 11.78 7.90
C VAL A 239 -1.47 11.81 8.18
N VAL A 240 -1.86 11.36 9.37
CA VAL A 240 -3.25 11.13 9.74
C VAL A 240 -3.55 11.81 11.08
N PRO A 241 -4.58 12.67 11.20
CA PRO A 241 -5.01 13.21 12.48
C PRO A 241 -5.44 12.06 13.39
N VAL A 242 -5.03 12.05 14.67
CA VAL A 242 -5.31 10.93 15.58
C VAL A 242 -6.80 10.63 15.70
N ALA A 243 -7.64 11.67 15.71
CA ALA A 243 -9.11 11.57 15.73
C ALA A 243 -9.73 10.92 14.48
N LYS A 244 -8.93 10.59 13.46
CA LYS A 244 -9.34 10.04 12.16
C LYS A 244 -8.57 8.78 11.76
N ILE A 245 -7.80 8.20 12.69
CA ILE A 245 -6.90 7.07 12.39
C ILE A 245 -7.62 5.82 11.86
N THR A 246 -8.89 5.64 12.22
CA THR A 246 -9.74 4.53 11.75
C THR A 246 -10.12 4.63 10.27
N HIS A 247 -9.94 5.79 9.63
CA HIS A 247 -10.22 6.00 8.21
C HIS A 247 -8.99 5.72 7.32
N ALA A 248 -7.83 5.42 7.90
CA ALA A 248 -6.60 5.15 7.15
C ALA A 248 -6.52 3.67 6.73
N THR A 249 -7.43 3.26 5.84
CA THR A 249 -7.50 1.92 5.24
C THR A 249 -6.79 1.87 3.88
N LEU A 250 -6.45 0.68 3.38
CA LEU A 250 -5.86 0.52 2.05
C LEU A 250 -6.71 1.20 0.95
N ASP A 251 -8.02 0.97 0.95
CA ASP A 251 -8.99 1.66 0.08
C ASP A 251 -8.81 3.18 0.05
N THR A 252 -8.76 3.80 1.23
CA THR A 252 -8.61 5.26 1.35
C THR A 252 -7.21 5.71 0.91
N LEU A 253 -6.15 5.00 1.29
CA LEU A 253 -4.76 5.43 1.08
C LEU A 253 -4.25 5.17 -0.36
N GLN A 254 -4.63 4.06 -0.99
CA GLN A 254 -4.24 3.72 -2.37
C GLN A 254 -4.81 4.72 -3.40
N ASN A 255 -5.99 5.29 -3.12
CA ASN A 255 -6.68 6.26 -3.97
C ASN A 255 -6.26 7.72 -3.70
N MET A 256 -5.28 7.99 -2.84
CA MET A 256 -4.84 9.35 -2.52
C MET A 256 -4.15 10.05 -3.69
N VAL A 257 -4.40 11.36 -3.79
CA VAL A 257 -3.73 12.25 -4.74
C VAL A 257 -2.32 12.63 -4.26
N ALA A 258 -1.42 12.90 -5.21
CA ALA A 258 -0.09 13.41 -4.90
C ALA A 258 -0.18 14.71 -4.09
N GLY A 259 0.63 14.80 -3.01
CA GLY A 259 0.57 15.88 -2.03
C GLY A 259 -0.12 15.52 -0.71
N ASN A 260 -0.93 14.46 -0.68
CA ASN A 260 -1.47 13.86 0.56
C ASN A 260 -0.60 12.68 1.07
N TYR A 261 0.49 12.37 0.36
CA TYR A 261 1.48 11.36 0.74
C TYR A 261 2.85 11.73 0.19
N GLN A 262 3.91 11.16 0.80
CA GLN A 262 5.29 11.30 0.33
C GLN A 262 5.86 9.92 -0.06
N ASN A 263 6.35 9.79 -1.29
CA ASN A 263 7.09 8.59 -1.72
C ASN A 263 8.48 8.57 -1.08
N ILE A 264 8.85 7.47 -0.42
CA ILE A 264 10.20 7.20 0.07
C ILE A 264 10.73 5.96 -0.62
N ALA A 265 11.92 6.05 -1.20
CA ALA A 265 12.57 4.91 -1.85
C ALA A 265 12.97 3.85 -0.82
N LYS A 266 12.79 2.57 -1.17
CA LYS A 266 13.37 1.46 -0.40
C LYS A 266 14.90 1.45 -0.56
N THR A 267 15.63 1.05 0.47
CA THR A 267 17.10 1.13 0.50
C THR A 267 17.79 -0.18 0.91
N GLY A 268 17.04 -1.24 1.19
CA GLY A 268 17.56 -2.45 1.85
C GLY A 268 17.84 -2.26 3.34
N SER A 269 17.60 -1.06 3.89
CA SER A 269 17.96 -0.63 5.25
C SER A 269 16.87 0.24 5.87
N ASN A 270 16.93 0.44 7.18
CA ASN A 270 16.10 1.43 7.86
C ASN A 270 16.39 2.82 7.31
N THR A 271 15.35 3.63 7.12
CA THR A 271 15.43 4.92 6.43
C THR A 271 14.82 6.01 7.30
N THR A 272 15.57 7.09 7.56
CA THR A 272 15.11 8.27 8.31
C THR A 272 15.11 9.48 7.38
N THR A 273 14.05 10.28 7.41
CA THR A 273 13.86 11.41 6.48
C THR A 273 12.93 12.47 7.08
N MET A 274 13.00 13.70 6.57
CA MET A 274 12.04 14.77 6.87
C MET A 274 10.89 14.74 5.87
N LEU A 275 9.69 15.11 6.31
CA LEU A 275 8.59 15.32 5.38
C LEU A 275 8.73 16.65 4.64
N SER A 276 8.10 16.76 3.47
CA SER A 276 8.02 18.01 2.71
C SER A 276 7.07 18.98 3.41
N SER A 277 7.44 20.26 3.52
CA SER A 277 6.62 21.31 4.14
C SER A 277 5.24 21.51 3.48
N THR A 278 5.09 21.10 2.21
CA THR A 278 3.81 21.17 1.47
C THR A 278 2.97 19.90 1.58
N LEU A 279 3.45 18.88 2.31
CA LEU A 279 2.70 17.65 2.55
C LEU A 279 1.44 17.94 3.37
N LYS A 280 0.35 17.28 2.98
CA LYS A 280 -0.95 17.40 3.62
C LYS A 280 -1.31 16.12 4.36
N ASP A 281 -2.27 16.24 5.27
CA ASP A 281 -2.91 15.08 5.87
C ASP A 281 -3.77 14.31 4.83
N ILE A 282 -4.26 13.12 5.20
CA ILE A 282 -5.13 12.31 4.32
C ILE A 282 -6.46 13.00 3.92
N TYR A 283 -6.82 14.14 4.50
CA TYR A 283 -7.99 14.95 4.12
C TYR A 283 -7.61 16.15 3.23
N GLY A 284 -6.33 16.34 2.91
CA GLY A 284 -5.83 17.46 2.12
C GLY A 284 -5.64 18.76 2.90
N ASN A 285 -5.71 18.72 4.24
CA ASN A 285 -5.43 19.86 5.12
C ASN A 285 -3.92 20.01 5.36
N ALA A 286 -3.50 21.23 5.69
CA ALA A 286 -2.14 21.45 6.18
C ALA A 286 -1.92 20.75 7.53
N ILE A 287 -0.71 20.27 7.75
CA ILE A 287 -0.25 19.75 9.04
C ILE A 287 0.24 20.95 9.87
N VAL A 288 -0.24 21.08 11.11
CA VAL A 288 -0.05 22.29 11.94
C VAL A 288 0.24 21.97 13.41
N GLU A 289 0.86 22.91 14.13
CA GLU A 289 1.06 22.85 15.58
C GLU A 289 -0.24 22.58 16.37
N GLY A 290 -0.09 21.96 17.54
CA GLY A 290 -1.19 21.71 18.49
C GLY A 290 -2.17 20.60 18.08
N THR A 291 -2.17 20.16 16.82
CA THR A 291 -2.96 19.01 16.36
C THR A 291 -2.17 17.71 16.52
N PRO A 292 -2.74 16.65 17.16
CA PRO A 292 -2.06 15.36 17.27
C PRO A 292 -2.22 14.54 15.99
N TYR A 293 -1.09 14.10 15.43
CA TYR A 293 -0.99 13.25 14.25
C TYR A 293 -0.33 11.90 14.56
N LYS A 294 -0.58 10.94 13.67
CA LYS A 294 0.16 9.68 13.52
C LYS A 294 0.57 9.55 12.06
N VAL A 295 1.59 8.75 11.79
CA VAL A 295 2.00 8.35 10.44
C VAL A 295 1.69 6.88 10.22
N ILE A 296 1.25 6.55 9.01
CA ILE A 296 1.14 5.19 8.47
C ILE A 296 2.03 5.11 7.22
N VAL A 297 2.67 3.97 7.02
CA VAL A 297 3.47 3.67 5.83
C VAL A 297 2.80 2.56 5.04
N GLU A 298 2.58 2.80 3.75
CA GLU A 298 2.23 1.77 2.78
C GLU A 298 3.51 1.22 2.14
N SER A 299 3.74 -0.10 2.25
CA SER A 299 4.63 -0.85 1.38
C SER A 299 3.93 -1.07 0.04
N VAL A 300 4.29 -0.31 -1.00
CA VAL A 300 3.73 -0.48 -2.34
C VAL A 300 4.35 -1.71 -2.98
N GLY A 301 3.56 -2.74 -3.22
CA GLY A 301 3.97 -3.98 -3.86
C GLY A 301 4.32 -3.82 -5.34
N ASN A 302 5.19 -4.69 -5.86
CA ASN A 302 5.51 -4.80 -7.28
C ASN A 302 4.33 -5.32 -8.12
N SER A 303 4.52 -5.53 -9.42
CA SER A 303 3.47 -5.98 -10.35
C SER A 303 2.77 -7.30 -9.95
N THR A 304 3.38 -8.14 -9.12
CA THR A 304 2.79 -9.42 -8.69
C THR A 304 2.48 -9.47 -7.20
N THR A 305 2.46 -8.31 -6.52
CA THR A 305 2.37 -8.21 -5.06
C THR A 305 1.34 -7.16 -4.65
N GLY A 306 0.47 -7.50 -3.71
CA GLY A 306 -0.43 -6.56 -3.05
C GLY A 306 0.34 -5.54 -2.19
N ASP A 307 -0.33 -4.46 -1.84
CA ASP A 307 0.24 -3.44 -0.94
C ASP A 307 0.00 -3.85 0.52
N ALA A 308 0.71 -3.25 1.48
CA ALA A 308 0.52 -3.53 2.91
C ALA A 308 0.74 -2.28 3.75
N LEU A 309 -0.05 -2.10 4.83
CA LEU A 309 0.03 -0.94 5.72
C LEU A 309 0.72 -1.29 7.04
N SER A 310 1.65 -0.43 7.45
CA SER A 310 2.22 -0.48 8.79
C SER A 310 1.16 -0.25 9.85
N ALA A 311 1.41 -0.77 11.06
CA ALA A 311 0.77 -0.22 12.25
C ALA A 311 1.00 1.31 12.34
N PRO A 312 0.06 2.10 12.88
CA PRO A 312 0.27 3.54 13.08
C PRO A 312 1.42 3.84 14.04
N SER A 313 2.20 4.89 13.75
CA SER A 313 3.31 5.37 14.59
C SER A 313 2.89 5.73 16.02
N ASN A 314 3.86 6.10 16.86
CA ASN A 314 3.59 6.92 18.04
C ASN A 314 2.81 8.20 17.67
N SER A 315 2.02 8.72 18.60
CA SER A 315 1.37 10.02 18.43
C SER A 315 2.41 11.13 18.53
N LEU A 316 2.26 12.18 17.71
CA LEU A 316 3.08 13.38 17.75
C LEU A 316 2.17 14.61 17.67
N THR A 317 2.44 15.61 18.50
CA THR A 317 1.83 16.94 18.37
C THR A 317 2.97 17.89 18.10
N LEU A 318 2.94 18.58 16.97
CA LEU A 318 3.97 19.58 16.65
C LEU A 318 3.90 20.73 17.63
N SER A 319 5.07 21.17 18.10
CA SER A 319 5.21 22.27 19.04
C SER A 319 6.58 22.91 18.90
N THR A 320 6.64 24.23 18.95
CA THR A 320 7.89 25.00 18.96
C THR A 320 8.87 24.42 19.98
N ILE A 321 9.85 23.68 19.48
CA ILE A 321 10.97 23.11 20.23
C ILE A 321 11.74 24.30 20.79
N PRO A 322 11.87 24.43 22.13
CA PRO A 322 12.58 25.55 22.71
C PRO A 322 14.03 25.55 22.22
N VAL A 323 14.38 26.54 21.38
CA VAL A 323 15.79 26.78 21.06
C VAL A 323 16.47 27.10 22.38
N THR A 324 17.45 26.29 22.77
CA THR A 324 18.20 26.46 24.02
C THR A 324 19.10 27.70 23.94
N THR A 325 18.50 28.89 23.98
CA THR A 325 19.13 30.21 24.11
C THR A 325 19.67 30.45 25.54
N GLY A 326 19.98 29.34 26.22
CA GLY A 326 20.18 29.22 27.66
C GLY A 326 21.60 28.79 28.06
N VAL A 327 22.60 28.96 27.18
CA VAL A 327 23.98 29.11 27.67
C VAL A 327 24.05 30.48 28.37
N SER A 328 23.54 30.52 29.61
CA SER A 328 23.82 31.61 30.53
C SER A 328 25.33 31.81 30.56
N SER A 329 25.78 33.04 30.34
CA SER A 329 27.20 33.34 30.44
C SER A 329 27.64 33.11 31.88
N GLN A 330 28.36 32.00 32.12
CA GLN A 330 29.13 31.76 33.35
C GLN A 330 30.37 32.68 33.40
N ASN A 331 30.24 33.91 32.88
CA ASN A 331 31.27 34.94 32.85
C ASN A 331 31.42 35.52 34.26
N THR A 332 32.28 34.88 35.03
CA THR A 332 32.87 35.42 36.26
C THR A 332 34.08 36.32 35.96
N MET A 333 34.32 36.67 34.69
CA MET A 333 35.46 37.46 34.22
C MET A 333 35.04 38.82 33.66
N SER A 334 35.86 39.84 33.93
CA SER A 334 35.90 41.07 33.14
C SER A 334 36.40 40.76 31.73
N GLY A 335 35.50 40.85 30.76
CA GLY A 335 35.79 40.61 29.34
C GLY A 335 34.47 40.46 28.57
N LYS A 336 34.49 40.74 27.26
CA LYS A 336 33.31 40.63 26.40
C LYS A 336 33.47 39.47 25.42
N ILE A 337 32.35 38.81 25.13
CA ILE A 337 32.29 37.67 24.22
C ILE A 337 31.20 37.96 23.18
N TYR A 338 31.53 37.81 21.91
CA TYR A 338 30.61 38.00 20.79
C TYR A 338 30.84 36.92 19.72
N SER A 339 29.83 36.61 18.92
CA SER A 339 29.92 35.67 17.81
C SER A 339 29.49 36.33 16.49
N SER A 340 30.14 35.93 15.40
CA SER A 340 29.77 36.33 14.03
C SER A 340 30.08 35.18 13.07
N GLY A 341 29.05 34.67 12.39
CA GLY A 341 29.16 33.45 11.60
C GLY A 341 29.62 32.26 12.46
N SER A 342 30.60 31.50 11.96
CA SER A 342 31.25 30.39 12.65
C SER A 342 32.41 30.79 13.59
N THR A 343 32.59 32.09 13.85
CA THR A 343 33.72 32.61 14.65
C THR A 343 33.25 33.20 15.97
N VAL A 344 33.95 32.85 17.06
CA VAL A 344 33.80 33.49 18.37
C VAL A 344 34.94 34.47 18.60
N TYR A 345 34.61 35.64 19.15
CA TYR A 345 35.51 36.74 19.48
C TYR A 345 35.51 36.98 20.98
N LEU A 346 36.71 37.25 21.52
CA LEU A 346 36.97 37.58 22.92
C LEU A 346 37.69 38.93 22.95
N THR A 347 37.14 39.91 23.67
CA THR A 347 37.77 41.23 23.82
C THR A 347 37.88 41.63 25.28
N ASP A 348 38.76 42.59 25.56
CA ASP A 348 38.95 43.20 26.89
C ASP A 348 39.36 42.19 27.99
N ILE A 349 40.26 41.24 27.68
CA ILE A 349 40.69 40.20 28.63
C ILE A 349 41.70 40.77 29.64
N GLU A 350 41.23 41.03 30.87
CA GLU A 350 42.03 41.64 31.93
C GLU A 350 43.02 40.69 32.64
N LYS A 351 42.82 39.38 32.57
CA LYS A 351 43.60 38.36 33.31
C LYS A 351 43.77 37.07 32.51
N ASN A 352 44.90 36.39 32.71
CA ASN A 352 45.13 35.05 32.15
C ASN A 352 44.06 34.07 32.65
N CYS A 353 43.44 33.32 31.73
CA CYS A 353 42.33 32.43 32.04
C CYS A 353 42.35 31.16 31.18
N LYS A 354 41.61 30.14 31.63
CA LYS A 354 41.26 28.98 30.81
C LYS A 354 39.86 29.18 30.26
N ILE A 355 39.67 28.87 28.99
CA ILE A 355 38.38 28.94 28.30
C ILE A 355 37.95 27.55 27.84
N SER A 356 36.64 27.30 27.90
CA SER A 356 35.94 26.20 27.26
C SER A 356 34.79 26.81 26.45
N ILE A 357 34.58 26.34 25.22
CA ILE A 357 33.41 26.69 24.43
C ILE A 357 32.63 25.43 24.14
N VAL A 358 31.33 25.50 24.37
CA VAL A 358 30.38 24.42 24.17
C VAL A 358 29.48 24.80 23.00
N GLY A 359 29.34 23.89 22.02
CA GLY A 359 28.47 24.08 20.86
C GLY A 359 26.98 23.99 21.22
N SER A 360 26.11 24.29 20.26
CA SER A 360 24.64 24.23 20.41
C SER A 360 24.11 22.85 20.83
N THR A 361 24.89 21.78 20.62
CA THR A 361 24.59 20.40 21.02
C THR A 361 25.02 20.05 22.45
N GLY A 362 25.63 20.97 23.20
CA GLY A 362 26.16 20.71 24.54
C GLY A 362 27.55 20.04 24.59
N VAL A 363 28.22 19.89 23.44
CA VAL A 363 29.57 19.30 23.34
C VAL A 363 30.66 20.39 23.42
N GLU A 364 31.75 20.17 24.17
CA GLU A 364 32.93 21.05 24.19
C GLU A 364 33.62 21.01 22.81
N ILE A 365 33.60 22.14 22.10
CA ILE A 365 34.19 22.31 20.75
C ILE A 365 35.55 23.04 20.78
N TYR A 366 35.87 23.72 21.88
CA TYR A 366 37.18 24.33 22.08
C TYR A 366 37.56 24.35 23.55
N LYS A 367 38.85 24.14 23.84
CA LYS A 367 39.43 24.26 25.18
C LYS A 367 40.83 24.87 25.06
N GLY A 368 41.07 25.98 25.77
CA GLY A 368 42.29 26.75 25.60
C GLY A 368 42.69 27.57 26.82
N SER A 369 43.75 28.35 26.68
CA SER A 369 44.14 29.40 27.63
C SER A 369 44.33 30.71 26.88
N VAL A 370 43.95 31.82 27.51
CA VAL A 370 44.02 33.18 26.98
C VAL A 370 44.84 34.03 27.94
N ASN A 371 45.62 34.98 27.44
CA ASN A 371 46.47 35.84 28.27
C ASN A 371 45.86 37.23 28.47
N ALA A 372 46.26 37.89 29.55
CA ALA A 372 45.90 39.28 29.83
C ALA A 372 46.48 40.20 28.74
N GLY A 373 45.66 41.09 28.20
CA GLY A 373 46.06 42.01 27.14
C GLY A 373 45.93 41.48 25.71
N ASP A 374 45.49 40.23 25.51
CA ASP A 374 45.07 39.75 24.20
C ASP A 374 43.86 40.58 23.71
N SER A 375 44.00 41.27 22.58
CA SER A 375 42.97 42.20 22.06
C SER A 375 41.84 41.49 21.31
N ASN A 376 42.16 40.36 20.67
CA ASN A 376 41.23 39.42 20.06
C ASN A 376 41.87 38.02 20.00
N ILE A 377 41.08 36.97 20.14
CA ILE A 377 41.43 35.63 19.65
C ILE A 377 40.38 35.21 18.61
N LEU A 378 40.86 34.77 17.44
CA LEU A 378 40.04 34.14 16.42
C LEU A 378 40.04 32.64 16.66
N LEU A 379 38.88 32.10 17.02
CA LEU A 379 38.66 30.66 17.01
C LEU A 379 38.15 30.28 15.63
N SER A 380 39.07 29.91 14.74
CA SER A 380 38.73 29.21 13.50
C SER A 380 38.19 27.84 13.88
N GLY A 381 36.86 27.68 13.89
CA GLY A 381 36.25 26.36 13.98
C GLY A 381 36.75 25.50 12.82
N GLU A 382 37.25 24.30 13.13
CA GLU A 382 37.56 23.34 12.08
C GLU A 382 36.28 23.00 11.32
N THR A 383 36.35 23.09 10.00
CA THR A 383 35.29 22.60 9.11
C THR A 383 35.31 21.08 9.11
N SER A 384 34.28 20.46 9.69
CA SER A 384 33.93 19.03 9.52
C SER A 384 32.46 18.89 9.15
#